data_AF-A0A1V6IF06-F1
#
_entry.id   AF-A0A1V6IF06-F1
#
_cell.length_a   1.000
_cell.length_b   1.000
_cell.length_c   1.000
_cell.angle_alpha   90.00
_cell.angle_beta   90.00
_cell.angle_gamma   90.00
#
_symmetry.space_group_name_H-M   'P 1'
#
loop_
_entity.id
_entity.type
_entity.pdbx_description
1 polymer ?
#
loop_
_entity_poly.entity_id
_entity_poly.type
_entity_poly.pdbx_seq_one_letter_code
_entity_poly.pdbx_strand_id
1 'polypeptide(L)'
;MIPNKVTGAGNIDATMAYKVKFSKALSSTPKIEAWDNSETFPAVGTTSTTTKEIFTGTAGNGNKPMLAGYIGGLVGAATKPGSNWHPASATAGAANPNLLKGNTNYVMAAVVPGENDELVFNLSLRVPYDATVPSTNSMNALIRIVYNYTGMAPDITLAFNEGTEAVPSWTSFTAGTHGIRFCNAEVVGTDYKLTLPEEGQVYAGSQYVTI
;
A
#
# COMPACT_ATOMS: atom_id res chain seq x y z
N MET A 1 1.68 14.78 -18.52
CA MET A 1 0.95 13.50 -18.73
C MET A 1 -0.05 13.36 -17.60
N ILE A 2 -1.24 12.78 -17.81
CA ILE A 2 -2.30 12.69 -16.78
C ILE A 2 -2.06 11.42 -15.93
N PRO A 3 -1.90 11.54 -14.61
CA PRO A 3 -1.78 10.37 -13.73
C PRO A 3 -3.07 9.58 -13.61
N ASN A 4 -2.93 8.26 -13.44
CA ASN A 4 -4.03 7.33 -13.52
C ASN A 4 -4.61 7.07 -12.12
N LYS A 5 -5.92 7.35 -11.94
CA LYS A 5 -6.64 7.03 -10.71
C LYS A 5 -6.73 5.52 -10.58
N VAL A 6 -6.30 4.98 -9.45
CA VAL A 6 -6.43 3.55 -9.18
C VAL A 6 -7.89 3.26 -8.81
N THR A 7 -8.59 2.51 -9.66
CA THR A 7 -10.00 2.15 -9.45
C THR A 7 -10.13 1.28 -8.20
N GLY A 8 -10.96 1.69 -7.24
CA GLY A 8 -11.23 0.96 -5.98
C GLY A 8 -10.18 1.13 -4.88
N ALA A 9 -9.30 2.13 -5.01
CA ALA A 9 -8.51 2.63 -3.90
C ALA A 9 -9.43 3.28 -2.85
N GLY A 10 -9.51 2.67 -1.67
CA GLY A 10 -10.32 3.19 -0.57
C GLY A 10 -11.01 2.10 0.24
N ASN A 11 -11.91 2.53 1.12
CA ASN A 11 -12.51 1.70 2.14
C ASN A 11 -13.95 1.26 1.83
N ILE A 12 -14.61 1.80 0.80
CA ILE A 12 -16.05 1.58 0.56
C ILE A 12 -16.29 0.48 -0.49
N ASP A 13 -15.62 0.56 -1.65
CA ASP A 13 -15.68 -0.44 -2.74
C ASP A 13 -14.28 -0.94 -3.10
N ALA A 14 -13.66 -1.68 -2.18
CA ALA A 14 -12.25 -2.03 -2.31
C ALA A 14 -12.00 -3.16 -3.31
N THR A 15 -11.39 -2.80 -4.44
CA THR A 15 -10.97 -3.73 -5.49
C THR A 15 -9.52 -4.20 -5.27
N MET A 16 -9.00 -5.05 -6.16
CA MET A 16 -7.55 -5.25 -6.24
C MET A 16 -6.92 -4.13 -7.07
N ALA A 17 -6.11 -3.32 -6.39
CA ALA A 17 -5.49 -2.12 -6.94
C ALA A 17 -4.16 -2.43 -7.62
N TYR A 18 -3.39 -3.38 -7.07
CA TYR A 18 -2.03 -3.66 -7.50
C TYR A 18 -1.81 -5.15 -7.70
N LYS A 19 -0.84 -5.45 -8.55
CA LYS A 19 -0.41 -6.81 -8.87
C LYS A 19 1.11 -6.87 -8.89
N VAL A 20 1.66 -7.96 -8.37
CA VAL A 20 3.09 -8.31 -8.46
C VAL A 20 3.23 -9.70 -9.07
N LYS A 21 4.05 -9.82 -10.12
CA LYS A 21 4.43 -11.08 -10.75
C LYS A 21 5.86 -11.46 -10.37
N PHE A 22 6.08 -12.73 -10.10
CA PHE A 22 7.40 -13.31 -9.86
C PHE A 22 7.78 -14.25 -11.00
N SER A 23 8.90 -14.00 -11.69
CA SER A 23 9.33 -14.86 -12.82
C SER A 23 9.88 -16.23 -12.37
N LYS A 24 10.07 -16.44 -11.06
CA LYS A 24 10.49 -17.70 -10.42
C LYS A 24 9.65 -17.97 -9.18
N ALA A 25 9.55 -19.25 -8.82
CA ALA A 25 8.88 -19.68 -7.60
C ALA A 25 9.58 -19.10 -6.36
N LEU A 26 8.77 -18.68 -5.39
CA LEU A 26 9.25 -18.22 -4.09
C LEU A 26 9.44 -19.39 -3.14
N SER A 27 10.32 -19.24 -2.16
CA SER A 27 10.58 -20.25 -1.14
C SER A 27 9.78 -20.03 0.15
N SER A 28 9.12 -18.88 0.28
CA SER A 28 8.22 -18.55 1.38
C SER A 28 7.16 -17.57 0.92
N THR A 29 6.13 -17.38 1.74
CA THR A 29 5.11 -16.38 1.49
C THR A 29 5.73 -14.97 1.51
N PRO A 30 5.47 -14.12 0.51
CA PRO A 30 5.92 -12.74 0.54
C PRO A 30 5.07 -11.92 1.52
N LYS A 31 5.64 -10.80 1.97
CA LYS A 31 4.97 -9.82 2.83
C LYS A 31 5.10 -8.41 2.31
N ILE A 32 4.13 -7.57 2.65
CA ILE A 32 4.14 -6.14 2.39
C ILE A 32 4.38 -5.40 3.71
N GLU A 33 5.45 -4.62 3.71
CA GLU A 33 5.86 -3.72 4.77
C GLU A 33 5.78 -2.28 4.26
N ALA A 34 5.78 -1.31 5.17
CA ALA A 34 5.90 0.09 4.79
C ALA A 34 6.91 0.82 5.68
N TRP A 35 7.47 1.92 5.18
CA TRP A 35 8.44 2.78 5.85
C TRP A 35 8.17 4.25 5.54
N ASP A 36 8.71 5.12 6.39
CA ASP A 36 8.34 6.52 6.48
C ASP A 36 9.04 7.39 5.41
N ASN A 37 10.26 7.01 5.02
CA ASN A 37 11.07 7.67 3.99
C ASN A 37 12.33 6.82 3.69
N SER A 38 13.15 7.26 2.74
CA SER A 38 14.42 6.58 2.39
C SER A 38 15.45 6.56 3.51
N GLU A 39 15.36 7.46 4.51
CA GLU A 39 16.26 7.50 5.68
C GLU A 39 15.86 6.46 6.74
N THR A 40 14.59 6.05 6.73
CA THR A 40 14.03 5.00 7.59
C THR A 40 13.95 3.65 6.89
N PHE A 41 13.98 3.67 5.55
CA PHE A 41 14.16 2.47 4.75
C PHE A 41 15.50 1.82 5.09
N PRO A 42 15.53 0.52 5.45
CA PRO A 42 16.78 -0.14 5.71
C PRO A 42 17.59 -0.19 4.40
N ALA A 43 18.63 0.63 4.28
CA ALA A 43 19.72 0.30 3.38
C ALA A 43 20.23 -1.09 3.77
N VAL A 44 20.54 -1.95 2.80
CA VAL A 44 20.97 -3.34 3.04
C VAL A 44 21.99 -3.38 4.18
N GLY A 45 21.60 -3.98 5.32
CA GLY A 45 22.49 -4.14 6.48
C GLY A 45 22.45 -3.04 7.57
N THR A 46 21.50 -2.09 7.54
CA THR A 46 21.37 -1.06 8.59
C THR A 46 19.95 -0.95 9.15
N THR A 47 19.84 -0.71 10.46
CA THR A 47 18.59 -0.48 11.19
C THR A 47 18.39 1.02 11.36
N SER A 48 17.26 1.57 10.91
CA SER A 48 16.97 2.99 11.16
C SER A 48 16.56 3.23 12.61
N THR A 49 17.15 4.24 13.25
CA THR A 49 16.88 4.64 14.64
C THR A 49 15.87 5.79 14.74
N THR A 50 15.48 6.39 13.62
CA THR A 50 14.54 7.51 13.58
C THR A 50 13.13 6.97 13.33
N THR A 51 12.40 6.67 14.40
CA THR A 51 10.97 6.33 14.30
C THR A 51 10.20 7.58 13.88
N LYS A 52 9.80 7.72 12.62
CA LYS A 52 8.91 8.83 12.24
C LYS A 52 7.81 8.40 11.28
N GLU A 53 6.75 7.84 11.86
CA GLU A 53 5.40 8.03 11.30
C GLU A 53 5.13 7.36 9.92
N ILE A 54 4.74 6.08 9.86
CA ILE A 54 3.65 5.66 8.93
C ILE A 54 2.33 6.27 9.36
N PHE A 55 2.42 7.58 9.53
CA PHE A 55 1.47 8.61 9.86
C PHE A 55 0.60 8.21 11.03
N THR A 56 0.79 8.86 12.18
CA THR A 56 -0.08 8.68 13.34
C THR A 56 -0.61 10.04 13.75
N GLY A 57 -1.92 10.19 13.86
CA GLY A 57 -2.51 11.33 14.56
C GLY A 57 -2.38 11.09 16.06
N THR A 58 -2.52 12.12 16.87
CA THR A 58 -2.48 11.97 18.32
C THR A 58 -3.83 11.54 18.87
N ALA A 59 -4.75 12.48 19.02
CA ALA A 59 -6.11 12.26 19.48
C ALA A 59 -7.02 11.73 18.37
N GLY A 60 -6.85 12.18 17.12
CA GLY A 60 -7.79 11.90 16.03
C GLY A 60 -7.85 10.44 15.60
N ASN A 61 -6.76 9.68 15.77
CA ASN A 61 -6.76 8.22 15.55
C ASN A 61 -6.12 7.40 16.68
N GLY A 62 -5.70 8.03 17.77
CA GLY A 62 -5.10 7.35 18.93
C GLY A 62 -3.69 6.81 18.67
N ASN A 63 -2.84 7.55 17.97
CA ASN A 63 -1.46 7.17 17.62
C ASN A 63 -1.34 5.92 16.72
N LYS A 64 -2.35 5.67 15.88
CA LYS A 64 -2.38 4.48 15.01
C LYS A 64 -1.80 4.80 13.63
N PRO A 65 -1.08 3.86 12.98
CA PRO A 65 -0.61 4.07 11.62
C PRO A 65 -1.79 4.30 10.66
N MET A 66 -1.66 5.24 9.73
CA MET A 66 -2.74 5.59 8.80
C MET A 66 -2.76 4.72 7.55
N LEU A 67 -1.69 3.98 7.24
CA LEU A 67 -1.60 3.13 6.04
C LEU A 67 -1.95 1.68 6.39
N ALA A 68 -2.94 1.13 5.71
CA ALA A 68 -3.31 -0.27 5.75
C ALA A 68 -2.87 -0.99 4.47
N GLY A 69 -2.53 -2.27 4.61
CA GLY A 69 -2.30 -3.19 3.51
C GLY A 69 -3.28 -4.37 3.56
N TYR A 70 -3.49 -4.98 2.39
CA TYR A 70 -4.25 -6.22 2.24
C TYR A 70 -3.71 -7.02 1.06
N ILE A 71 -3.49 -8.33 1.24
CA ILE A 71 -3.13 -9.26 0.16
C ILE A 71 -4.32 -10.17 -0.12
N GLY A 72 -4.83 -10.16 -1.35
CA GLY A 72 -5.95 -11.00 -1.76
C GLY A 72 -5.59 -12.45 -2.05
N GLY A 73 -4.31 -12.70 -2.34
CA GLY A 73 -3.81 -14.00 -2.79
C GLY A 73 -3.44 -13.97 -4.27
N LEU A 74 -3.45 -15.14 -4.90
CA LEU A 74 -3.08 -15.31 -6.31
C LEU A 74 -4.19 -14.81 -7.23
N VAL A 75 -3.81 -14.29 -8.40
CA VAL A 75 -4.76 -13.97 -9.47
C VAL A 75 -5.60 -15.23 -9.80
N GLY A 76 -6.91 -15.05 -9.95
CA GLY A 76 -7.87 -16.14 -10.20
C GLY A 76 -8.42 -16.82 -8.94
N ALA A 77 -7.74 -16.70 -7.80
CA ALA A 77 -8.21 -17.20 -6.49
C ALA A 77 -8.30 -16.09 -5.43
N ALA A 78 -8.10 -14.83 -5.84
CA ALA A 78 -8.00 -13.70 -4.93
C ALA A 78 -9.33 -13.43 -4.22
N THR A 79 -9.25 -13.26 -2.90
CA THR A 79 -10.37 -12.76 -2.08
C THR A 79 -10.28 -11.25 -1.98
N LYS A 80 -11.42 -10.58 -2.06
CA LYS A 80 -11.52 -9.12 -1.95
C LYS A 80 -11.62 -8.73 -0.48
N PRO A 81 -11.04 -7.58 -0.07
CA PRO A 81 -11.08 -7.17 1.33
C PRO A 81 -12.49 -6.79 1.83
N GLY A 82 -13.47 -6.66 0.94
CA GLY A 82 -14.83 -6.24 1.28
C GLY A 82 -14.91 -4.73 1.59
N SER A 83 -16.11 -4.26 1.91
CA SER A 83 -16.29 -2.88 2.38
C SER A 83 -15.76 -2.73 3.81
N ASN A 84 -15.32 -1.53 4.14
CA ASN A 84 -14.78 -1.12 5.43
C ASN A 84 -13.57 -1.91 5.95
N TRP A 85 -12.74 -2.43 5.05
CA TRP A 85 -11.62 -3.31 5.40
C TRP A 85 -10.45 -2.65 6.13
N HIS A 86 -10.39 -1.31 6.18
CA HIS A 86 -9.31 -0.62 6.88
C HIS A 86 -9.38 -0.93 8.39
N PRO A 87 -8.36 -1.58 8.98
CA PRO A 87 -8.42 -2.04 10.37
C PRO A 87 -8.55 -0.91 11.39
N ALA A 88 -9.24 -1.17 12.50
CA ALA A 88 -9.38 -0.21 13.60
C ALA A 88 -8.11 -0.07 14.46
N SER A 89 -7.18 -1.02 14.37
CA SER A 89 -5.92 -1.06 15.13
C SER A 89 -4.86 -1.87 14.39
N ALA A 90 -3.60 -1.65 14.74
CA ALA A 90 -2.49 -2.44 14.25
C ALA A 90 -2.34 -3.72 15.07
N THR A 91 -2.01 -4.82 14.40
CA THR A 91 -1.65 -6.09 15.04
C THR A 91 -0.17 -6.36 14.83
N ALA A 92 0.56 -6.64 15.91
CA ALA A 92 1.97 -7.02 15.82
C ALA A 92 2.15 -8.34 15.06
N GLY A 93 3.11 -8.36 14.14
CA GLY A 93 3.35 -9.46 13.21
C GLY A 93 2.43 -9.41 11.98
N ALA A 94 2.13 -10.59 11.46
CA ALA A 94 1.29 -10.77 10.28
C ALA A 94 -0.20 -10.73 10.65
N ALA A 95 -0.96 -9.82 10.04
CA ALA A 95 -2.42 -9.87 9.97
C ALA A 95 -2.85 -9.50 8.53
N ASN A 96 -4.08 -9.80 8.14
CA ASN A 96 -4.57 -9.47 6.79
C ASN A 96 -6.08 -9.18 6.82
N PRO A 97 -6.53 -7.91 6.69
CA PRO A 97 -5.72 -6.69 6.56
C PRO A 97 -4.95 -6.30 7.83
N ASN A 98 -3.97 -5.40 7.71
CA ASN A 98 -3.24 -4.82 8.86
C ASN A 98 -2.86 -3.36 8.61
N LEU A 99 -2.68 -2.59 9.69
CA LEU A 99 -2.03 -1.27 9.63
C LEU A 99 -0.52 -1.47 9.57
N LEU A 100 0.12 -0.96 8.51
CA LEU A 100 1.53 -1.19 8.22
C LEU A 100 2.40 -0.29 9.10
N LYS A 101 3.44 -0.85 9.73
CA LYS A 101 4.48 -0.10 10.45
C LYS A 101 5.81 -0.85 10.44
N GLY A 102 6.74 -0.44 9.59
CA GLY A 102 8.04 -1.08 9.42
C GLY A 102 7.87 -2.56 9.15
N ASN A 103 8.66 -3.37 9.85
CA ASN A 103 8.52 -4.82 9.93
C ASN A 103 7.75 -5.30 11.17
N THR A 104 7.23 -4.38 11.99
CA THR A 104 6.52 -4.72 13.23
C THR A 104 5.08 -5.16 12.95
N ASN A 105 4.38 -4.43 12.09
CA ASN A 105 3.01 -4.74 11.67
C ASN A 105 3.00 -4.80 10.14
N TYR A 106 2.64 -5.95 9.58
CA TYR A 106 2.69 -6.19 8.14
C TYR A 106 1.55 -7.10 7.69
N VAL A 107 1.36 -7.17 6.37
CA VAL A 107 0.50 -8.19 5.74
C VAL A 107 1.34 -9.23 5.03
N MET A 108 0.89 -10.47 5.05
CA MET A 108 1.61 -11.61 4.47
C MET A 108 0.66 -12.43 3.60
N ALA A 109 1.13 -12.89 2.44
CA ALA A 109 0.35 -13.75 1.58
C ALA A 109 0.04 -15.08 2.30
N ALA A 110 -1.15 -15.62 2.07
CA ALA A 110 -1.54 -16.92 2.62
C ALA A 110 -0.92 -18.10 1.86
N VAL A 111 -0.39 -17.85 0.65
CA VAL A 111 0.14 -18.86 -0.26
C VAL A 111 1.52 -18.45 -0.76
N VAL A 112 2.37 -19.45 -1.02
CA VAL A 112 3.70 -19.26 -1.61
C VAL A 112 3.54 -19.22 -3.13
N PRO A 113 3.86 -18.11 -3.80
CA PRO A 113 3.81 -18.03 -5.27
C PRO A 113 4.75 -19.01 -5.94
N GLY A 114 4.23 -19.75 -6.92
CA GLY A 114 5.00 -20.56 -7.87
C GLY A 114 5.67 -19.72 -8.95
N GLU A 115 6.23 -20.40 -9.95
CA GLU A 115 6.85 -19.74 -11.10
C GLU A 115 5.79 -19.05 -11.97
N ASN A 116 6.03 -17.79 -12.32
CA ASN A 116 5.12 -16.92 -13.07
C ASN A 116 3.81 -16.57 -12.36
N ASP A 117 3.65 -16.94 -11.10
CA ASP A 117 2.48 -16.58 -10.32
C ASP A 117 2.41 -15.07 -10.07
N GLU A 118 1.17 -14.60 -9.97
CA GLU A 118 0.83 -13.21 -9.74
C GLU A 118 0.05 -13.09 -8.44
N LEU A 119 0.51 -12.23 -7.52
CA LEU A 119 -0.23 -11.86 -6.33
C LEU A 119 -0.89 -10.50 -6.51
N VAL A 120 -2.10 -10.35 -5.97
CA VAL A 120 -2.83 -9.08 -5.95
C VAL A 120 -2.98 -8.54 -4.55
N PHE A 121 -2.91 -7.22 -4.42
CA PHE A 121 -2.98 -6.53 -3.15
C PHE A 121 -3.65 -5.16 -3.29
N ASN A 122 -4.05 -4.61 -2.14
CA ASN A 122 -4.59 -3.25 -2.03
C ASN A 122 -3.98 -2.53 -0.82
N LEU A 123 -4.08 -1.22 -0.85
CA LEU A 123 -3.63 -0.30 0.19
C LEU A 123 -4.78 0.63 0.54
N SER A 124 -4.80 1.15 1.76
CA SER A 124 -5.79 2.14 2.17
C SER A 124 -5.16 3.13 3.13
N LEU A 125 -5.40 4.42 2.91
CA LEU A 125 -4.94 5.49 3.79
C LEU A 125 -6.14 6.11 4.51
N ARG A 126 -6.05 6.28 5.83
CA ARG A 126 -7.01 7.07 6.61
C ARG A 126 -6.29 8.16 7.38
N VAL A 127 -6.49 9.41 6.99
CA VAL A 127 -5.83 10.58 7.60
C VAL A 127 -6.77 11.19 8.65
N PRO A 128 -6.40 11.28 9.94
CA PRO A 128 -7.11 12.05 10.94
C PRO A 128 -6.79 13.56 10.82
N TYR A 129 -7.69 14.40 11.34
CA TYR A 129 -7.55 15.87 11.34
C TYR A 129 -6.25 16.39 11.96
N ASP A 130 -5.68 15.67 12.93
CA ASP A 130 -4.49 16.04 13.69
C ASP A 130 -3.21 15.34 13.20
N ALA A 131 -3.25 14.78 11.99
CA ALA A 131 -2.06 14.23 11.37
C ALA A 131 -0.99 15.32 11.18
N THR A 132 0.27 14.99 11.48
CA THR A 132 1.43 15.87 11.25
C THR A 132 1.67 16.15 9.77
N VAL A 133 1.11 15.31 8.89
CA VAL A 133 1.16 15.43 7.43
C VAL A 133 -0.21 15.20 6.79
N PRO A 134 -0.50 15.83 5.64
CA PRO A 134 0.34 16.81 4.94
C PRO A 134 0.05 18.23 5.46
N SER A 135 0.82 18.70 6.44
CA SER A 135 0.67 20.08 6.92
C SER A 135 1.19 21.08 5.88
N THR A 136 2.27 20.78 5.12
CA THR A 136 2.76 21.65 4.01
C THR A 136 3.71 20.96 3.00
N ASN A 137 3.24 20.12 2.07
CA ASN A 137 3.89 19.79 0.76
C ASN A 137 4.65 18.46 0.57
N SER A 138 4.81 17.57 1.55
CA SER A 138 5.39 16.24 1.26
C SER A 138 4.83 15.14 2.15
N MET A 139 4.28 14.11 1.54
CA MET A 139 4.01 12.82 2.18
C MET A 139 4.67 11.75 1.31
N ASN A 140 5.68 11.08 1.86
CA ASN A 140 6.33 9.96 1.21
C ASN A 140 6.11 8.74 2.09
N ALA A 141 5.65 7.64 1.50
CA ALA A 141 5.67 6.33 2.14
C ALA A 141 6.38 5.38 1.19
N LEU A 142 7.24 4.53 1.71
CA LEU A 142 7.90 3.49 0.94
C LEU A 142 7.24 2.17 1.24
N ILE A 143 6.73 1.52 0.19
CA ILE A 143 6.11 0.20 0.29
C ILE A 143 7.15 -0.82 -0.15
N ARG A 144 7.35 -1.84 0.68
CA ARG A 144 8.33 -2.88 0.43
C ARG A 144 7.63 -4.22 0.32
N ILE A 145 7.84 -4.91 -0.80
CA ILE A 145 7.50 -6.33 -0.94
C ILE A 145 8.74 -7.12 -0.57
N VAL A 146 8.67 -7.90 0.49
CA VAL A 146 9.74 -8.80 0.93
C VAL A 146 9.38 -10.22 0.51
N TYR A 147 10.30 -10.88 -0.19
CA TYR A 147 10.14 -12.24 -0.70
C TYR A 147 11.46 -13.00 -0.57
N ASN A 148 11.37 -14.32 -0.49
CA ASN A 148 12.52 -15.21 -0.46
C ASN A 148 12.44 -16.19 -1.64
N TYR A 149 13.60 -16.59 -2.14
CA TYR A 149 13.72 -17.54 -3.25
C TYR A 149 14.91 -18.47 -3.00
N THR A 150 14.88 -19.64 -3.63
CA THR A 150 16.02 -20.56 -3.70
C THR A 150 16.52 -20.64 -5.13
N GLY A 151 17.83 -20.56 -5.33
CA GLY A 151 18.43 -20.58 -6.67
C GLY A 151 18.48 -19.19 -7.31
N MET A 152 17.99 -19.08 -8.54
CA MET A 152 18.03 -17.81 -9.30
C MET A 152 17.03 -16.80 -8.75
N ALA A 153 17.44 -15.53 -8.68
CA ALA A 153 16.57 -14.43 -8.29
C ALA A 153 15.41 -14.28 -9.30
N PRO A 154 14.15 -14.11 -8.83
CA PRO A 154 13.03 -13.78 -9.71
C PRO A 154 13.16 -12.35 -10.24
N ASP A 155 12.78 -12.16 -11.49
CA ASP A 155 12.40 -10.85 -12.01
C ASP A 155 11.02 -10.49 -11.46
N ILE A 156 10.88 -9.22 -11.10
CA ILE A 156 9.65 -8.69 -10.50
C ILE A 156 8.99 -7.71 -11.47
N THR A 157 7.72 -7.95 -11.78
CA THR A 157 6.89 -7.00 -12.51
C THR A 157 5.77 -6.51 -11.61
N LEU A 158 5.71 -5.20 -11.37
CA LEU A 158 4.59 -4.56 -10.68
C LEU A 158 3.61 -3.99 -11.70
N ALA A 159 2.32 -4.04 -11.41
CA ALA A 159 1.28 -3.41 -12.21
C ALA A 159 0.17 -2.81 -11.32
N PHE A 160 -0.55 -1.83 -11.85
CA PHE A 160 -1.73 -1.22 -11.22
C PHE A 160 -2.96 -1.40 -12.10
N ASN A 161 -4.14 -1.46 -11.48
CA ASN A 161 -5.41 -1.65 -12.17
C ASN A 161 -6.01 -0.29 -12.58
N GLU A 162 -6.30 -0.15 -13.87
CA GLU A 162 -6.98 1.00 -14.49
C GLU A 162 -8.38 0.65 -14.97
N GLY A 163 -8.71 -0.64 -14.98
CA GLY A 163 -10.01 -1.15 -15.36
C GLY A 163 -11.00 -1.12 -14.21
N THR A 164 -11.96 -2.03 -14.25
CA THR A 164 -12.88 -2.28 -13.14
C THR A 164 -12.48 -3.55 -12.41
N GLU A 165 -13.22 -3.91 -11.37
CA GLU A 165 -12.99 -5.19 -10.71
C GLU A 165 -13.46 -6.40 -11.53
N ALA A 166 -14.59 -6.26 -12.21
CA ALA A 166 -15.14 -7.32 -13.06
C ALA A 166 -14.30 -7.50 -14.33
N VAL A 167 -13.70 -6.40 -14.81
CA VAL A 167 -12.86 -6.37 -16.01
C VAL A 167 -11.61 -5.57 -15.68
N PRO A 168 -10.62 -6.17 -14.98
CA PRO A 168 -9.39 -5.48 -14.63
C PRO A 168 -8.55 -5.23 -15.88
N SER A 169 -7.90 -4.06 -15.91
CA SER A 169 -6.92 -3.69 -16.94
C SER A 169 -5.64 -3.31 -16.24
N TRP A 170 -4.57 -4.09 -16.47
CA TRP A 170 -3.32 -3.95 -15.72
C TRP A 170 -2.27 -3.22 -16.54
N THR A 171 -1.72 -2.16 -15.98
CA THR A 171 -0.60 -1.43 -16.55
C THR A 171 0.64 -1.56 -15.68
N SER A 172 1.75 -1.93 -16.30
CA SER A 172 3.02 -2.15 -15.60
C SER A 172 3.61 -0.86 -15.04
N PHE A 173 4.23 -0.96 -13.87
CA PHE A 173 5.09 0.10 -13.36
C PHE A 173 6.39 0.16 -14.18
N THR A 174 6.80 1.38 -14.54
CA THR A 174 8.14 1.66 -15.04
C THR A 174 8.99 2.15 -13.88
N ALA A 175 10.04 1.40 -13.54
CA ALA A 175 10.93 1.72 -12.43
C ALA A 175 11.57 3.10 -12.62
N GLY A 176 11.61 3.92 -11.57
CA GLY A 176 12.15 5.28 -11.61
C GLY A 176 11.21 6.33 -12.23
N THR A 177 10.08 5.90 -12.81
CA THR A 177 9.08 6.78 -13.42
C THR A 177 7.79 6.78 -12.59
N HIS A 178 7.26 5.59 -12.30
CA HIS A 178 5.98 5.45 -11.61
C HIS A 178 6.15 5.41 -10.08
N GLY A 179 5.22 6.06 -9.38
CA GLY A 179 5.10 6.05 -7.92
C GLY A 179 3.64 6.20 -7.49
N ILE A 180 3.33 5.84 -6.24
CA ILE A 180 1.97 5.95 -5.69
C ILE A 180 1.83 7.30 -4.98
N ARG A 181 0.84 8.10 -5.37
CA ARG A 181 0.40 9.31 -4.67
C ARG A 181 -0.92 9.04 -3.97
N PHE A 182 -1.04 9.49 -2.73
CA PHE A 182 -2.33 9.57 -2.05
C PHE A 182 -2.88 10.99 -2.13
N CYS A 183 -4.19 11.13 -2.35
CA CYS A 183 -4.90 12.40 -2.39
C CYS A 183 -6.28 12.26 -1.75
N ASN A 184 -6.99 13.38 -1.56
CA ASN A 184 -8.38 13.32 -1.10
C ASN A 184 -9.25 12.52 -2.08
N ALA A 185 -10.30 11.86 -1.57
CA ALA A 185 -11.17 11.00 -2.36
C ALA A 185 -11.85 11.73 -3.55
N GLU A 186 -12.12 13.03 -3.36
CA GLU A 186 -12.85 13.90 -4.29
C GLU A 186 -11.96 14.53 -5.37
N VAL A 187 -10.63 14.37 -5.30
CA VAL A 187 -9.72 14.93 -6.31
C VAL A 187 -9.98 14.30 -7.68
N VAL A 188 -10.04 15.15 -8.72
CA VAL A 188 -10.12 14.78 -10.13
C VAL A 188 -9.06 15.56 -10.89
N GLY A 189 -8.34 14.92 -11.82
CA GLY A 189 -7.29 15.57 -12.59
C GLY A 189 -5.92 15.59 -11.89
N THR A 190 -5.13 16.63 -12.13
CA THR A 190 -3.70 16.73 -11.78
C THR A 190 -3.39 17.35 -10.42
N ASP A 191 -4.42 17.81 -9.69
CA ASP A 191 -4.26 18.48 -8.39
C ASP A 191 -4.22 17.47 -7.25
N TYR A 192 -3.16 16.65 -7.21
CA TYR A 192 -2.92 15.63 -6.17
C TYR A 192 -2.68 16.27 -4.81
N LYS A 193 -3.76 16.69 -4.16
CA LYS A 193 -3.73 17.24 -2.82
C LYS A 193 -4.43 16.28 -1.88
N LEU A 194 -3.68 15.90 -0.85
CA LEU A 194 -4.24 15.36 0.37
C LEU A 194 -4.35 16.54 1.34
N THR A 195 -5.51 16.75 1.97
CA THR A 195 -5.70 17.77 3.01
C THR A 195 -6.11 17.11 4.31
N LEU A 196 -5.81 17.78 5.41
CA LEU A 196 -6.32 17.34 6.70
C LEU A 196 -7.85 17.45 6.71
N PRO A 197 -8.55 16.47 7.31
CA PRO A 197 -9.97 16.58 7.60
C PRO A 197 -10.32 17.74 8.53
N GLU A 198 -11.62 18.07 8.59
CA GLU A 198 -12.17 18.91 9.65
C GLU A 198 -11.93 18.30 11.04
N GLU A 199 -11.93 19.13 12.08
CA GLU A 199 -11.73 18.69 13.46
C GLU A 199 -12.69 17.55 13.83
N GLY A 200 -12.15 16.48 14.43
CA GLY A 200 -12.90 15.28 14.80
C GLY A 200 -13.19 14.30 13.65
N GLN A 201 -12.79 14.60 12.41
CA GLN A 201 -13.01 13.73 11.25
C GLN A 201 -11.78 12.90 10.87
N VAL A 202 -12.04 11.83 10.10
CA VAL A 202 -11.03 10.98 9.47
C VAL A 202 -11.45 10.76 8.02
N TYR A 203 -10.57 11.07 7.06
CA TYR A 203 -10.86 10.91 5.63
C TYR A 203 -10.06 9.77 5.02
N ALA A 204 -10.70 9.04 4.10
CA ALA A 204 -10.04 8.04 3.28
C ALA A 204 -9.29 8.70 2.11
N GLY A 205 -8.04 8.31 1.90
CA GLY A 205 -7.25 8.72 0.74
C GLY A 205 -7.57 7.89 -0.50
N SER A 206 -7.72 8.56 -1.65
CA SER A 206 -7.61 7.94 -2.97
C SER A 206 -6.15 7.73 -3.37
N GLN A 207 -5.90 6.85 -4.34
CA GLN A 207 -4.56 6.54 -4.84
C GLN A 207 -4.46 6.81 -6.33
N TYR A 208 -3.35 7.40 -6.75
CA TYR A 208 -3.01 7.68 -8.14
C TYR A 208 -1.59 7.20 -8.41
N VAL A 209 -1.35 6.72 -9.63
CA VAL A 209 0.00 6.37 -10.09
C VAL A 209 0.57 7.50 -10.94
N THR A 210 1.69 8.07 -10.50
CA THR A 210 2.40 9.15 -11.22
C THR A 210 3.09 8.62 -12.46
N ILE A 211 3.35 9.53 -13.41
CA ILE A 211 4.16 9.29 -14.60
C ILE A 211 5.33 10.29 -14.61
#